data_AF-A0A363U206-F1
#
_entry.id   AF-A0A363U206-F1
#
_cell.length_a   1.000
_cell.length_b   1.000
_cell.length_c   1.000
_cell.angle_alpha   90.00
_cell.angle_beta   90.00
_cell.angle_gamma   90.00
#
_symmetry.space_group_name_H-M   'P 1'
#
loop_
_entity.id
_entity.type
_entity.pdbx_description
1 polymer ?
#
loop_
_entity_poly.entity_id
_entity_poly.type
_entity_poly.pdbx_seq_one_letter_code
_entity_poly.pdbx_strand_id
1 'polypeptide(L)'
;MSNFRKPSLLVLALLTLLACQIPTFAPATAIPPAGTFTATSTETWTPSPTATETETPSPTATLTPTPAPHATRVLILSIDGLRPDAIALAPMPNLLSLMQNSAYTLNAQTVRPSVTLISHASMLTGLCPSKHGIYWNDYLPLLGYANGTDLFDLAHAAGLQTVMVVGKEKLRQITEPSSTDTFVYINDRDLVITDRLIADFPEDFGVLFVHFPTPDWMGHEYGWLSGEQLSVIRRADEALGNLLAELDARGLRDETLIIVTADHGGHDTTHGSSLPEDMTIPWIASGPGIQPKVLTTRVHTMDTAATAAFALGLPIPSEWDGVPVYEAFGLPVERVSAECE
;
A
#
# COMPACT_ATOMS: atom_id res chain seq x y z
N MET A 1 -35.72 2.52 61.51
CA MET A 1 -35.83 1.05 61.65
C MET A 1 -36.42 0.47 60.38
N SER A 2 -35.60 -0.03 59.46
CA SER A 2 -35.73 -1.37 58.87
C SER A 2 -34.57 -1.56 57.87
N ASN A 3 -33.85 -2.65 58.07
CA ASN A 3 -32.64 -3.03 57.35
C ASN A 3 -33.02 -3.82 56.09
N PHE A 4 -32.55 -3.40 54.92
CA PHE A 4 -32.54 -4.25 53.73
C PHE A 4 -31.15 -4.90 53.60
N ARG A 5 -31.08 -6.20 53.90
CA ARG A 5 -29.91 -7.07 53.65
C ARG A 5 -29.92 -7.51 52.17
N LYS A 6 -28.78 -7.34 51.49
CA LYS A 6 -28.49 -7.97 50.19
C LYS A 6 -28.17 -9.47 50.38
N PRO A 7 -28.57 -10.37 49.47
CA PRO A 7 -28.11 -11.76 49.50
C PRO A 7 -26.76 -11.90 48.79
N SER A 8 -25.83 -12.60 49.42
CA SER A 8 -24.54 -13.00 48.88
C SER A 8 -24.72 -14.23 47.99
N LEU A 9 -24.37 -14.14 46.70
CA LEU A 9 -24.22 -15.32 45.83
C LEU A 9 -22.87 -15.97 46.11
N LEU A 10 -22.91 -17.22 46.60
CA LEU A 10 -21.78 -18.10 46.77
C LEU A 10 -21.53 -18.81 45.42
N VAL A 11 -20.44 -18.50 44.74
CA VAL A 11 -20.02 -19.21 43.52
C VAL A 11 -19.24 -20.45 43.93
N LEU A 12 -19.81 -21.63 43.67
CA LEU A 12 -19.17 -22.92 43.90
C LEU A 12 -18.31 -23.27 42.67
N ALA A 13 -16.99 -23.19 42.80
CA ALA A 13 -16.05 -23.63 41.76
C ALA A 13 -16.00 -25.17 41.72
N LEU A 14 -16.52 -25.75 40.64
CA LEU A 14 -16.44 -27.18 40.36
C LEU A 14 -15.11 -27.45 39.61
N LEU A 15 -14.11 -27.99 40.30
CA LEU A 15 -12.88 -28.49 39.67
C LEU A 15 -13.19 -29.79 38.91
N THR A 16 -13.19 -29.74 37.58
CA THR A 16 -13.14 -30.92 36.73
C THR A 16 -11.67 -31.30 36.48
N LEU A 17 -11.24 -32.43 37.05
CA LEU A 17 -9.97 -33.08 36.74
C LEU A 17 -10.04 -33.65 35.31
N LEU A 18 -9.42 -32.95 34.36
CA LEU A 18 -9.16 -33.48 33.02
C LEU A 18 -7.90 -34.36 33.08
N ALA A 19 -8.08 -35.67 32.91
CA ALA A 19 -6.99 -36.62 32.84
C ALA A 19 -6.12 -36.37 31.61
N CYS A 20 -4.82 -36.18 31.82
CA CYS A 20 -3.80 -36.12 30.78
C CYS A 20 -3.74 -37.49 30.06
N GLN A 21 -4.19 -37.56 28.81
CA GLN A 21 -3.86 -38.68 27.93
C GLN A 21 -2.51 -38.41 27.27
N ILE A 22 -1.50 -39.19 27.66
CA ILE A 22 -0.18 -39.23 27.01
C ILE A 22 -0.35 -39.98 25.69
N PRO A 23 0.09 -39.43 24.53
CA PRO A 23 0.10 -40.19 23.30
C PRO A 23 1.16 -41.29 23.38
N THR A 24 0.73 -42.54 23.20
CA THR A 24 1.60 -43.70 23.04
C THR A 24 2.34 -43.62 21.71
N PHE A 25 3.66 -43.50 21.75
CA PHE A 25 4.53 -43.66 20.58
C PHE A 25 4.49 -45.11 20.07
N ALA A 26 4.23 -45.29 18.78
CA ALA A 26 4.39 -46.56 18.09
C ALA A 26 5.89 -46.95 18.02
N PRO A 27 6.25 -48.23 18.09
CA PRO A 27 7.64 -48.66 18.01
C PRO A 27 8.18 -48.47 16.59
N ALA A 28 9.42 -47.98 16.50
CA ALA A 28 10.16 -47.78 15.27
C ALA A 28 10.29 -49.10 14.49
N THR A 29 9.90 -49.06 13.20
CA THR A 29 10.14 -50.13 12.24
C THR A 29 11.63 -50.27 11.92
N ALA A 30 12.05 -51.52 11.75
CA ALA A 30 13.42 -51.98 11.62
C ALA A 30 14.23 -51.31 10.50
N ILE A 31 15.52 -51.11 10.80
CA ILE A 31 16.58 -50.67 9.89
C ILE A 31 16.91 -51.80 8.90
N PRO A 32 16.93 -51.56 7.57
CA PRO A 32 17.39 -52.56 6.60
C PRO A 32 18.92 -52.77 6.67
N PRO A 33 19.44 -53.95 6.32
CA PRO A 33 20.85 -54.28 6.50
C PRO A 33 21.76 -53.50 5.55
N ALA A 34 22.97 -53.25 6.02
CA ALA A 34 24.04 -52.57 5.30
C ALA A 34 24.38 -53.28 3.98
N GLY A 35 24.30 -52.53 2.88
CA GLY A 35 24.78 -52.97 1.57
C GLY A 35 26.31 -53.13 1.57
N THR A 36 26.77 -54.24 1.03
CA THR A 36 28.18 -54.54 0.76
C THR A 36 28.76 -53.58 -0.28
N PHE A 37 29.81 -52.85 0.09
CA PHE A 37 30.61 -52.06 -0.85
C PHE A 37 31.63 -52.96 -1.55
N THR A 38 31.48 -53.14 -2.87
CA THR A 38 32.53 -53.65 -3.76
C THR A 38 33.47 -52.51 -4.13
N ALA A 39 34.78 -52.73 -3.99
CA ALA A 39 35.80 -51.79 -4.42
C ALA A 39 35.85 -51.72 -5.96
N THR A 40 35.68 -50.51 -6.49
CA THR A 40 35.89 -50.22 -7.92
C THR A 40 37.09 -49.30 -8.06
N SER A 41 37.93 -49.62 -9.04
CA SER A 41 39.23 -49.04 -9.36
C SER A 41 39.23 -47.52 -9.51
N THR A 42 40.25 -46.88 -8.94
CA THR A 42 40.63 -45.48 -9.20
C THR A 42 41.16 -45.31 -10.62
N GLU A 43 40.40 -44.63 -11.47
CA GLU A 43 40.94 -44.00 -12.68
C GLU A 43 41.39 -42.57 -12.35
N THR A 44 42.68 -42.31 -12.60
CA THR A 44 43.29 -40.98 -12.56
C THR A 44 42.74 -40.12 -13.70
N TRP A 45 41.89 -39.14 -13.35
CA TRP A 45 41.46 -38.09 -14.26
C TRP A 45 42.43 -36.91 -14.19
N THR A 46 43.08 -36.62 -15.31
CA THR A 46 43.81 -35.37 -15.56
C THR A 46 42.84 -34.26 -15.98
N PRO A 47 42.93 -33.04 -15.41
CA PRO A 47 42.09 -31.94 -15.84
C PRO A 47 42.52 -31.43 -17.23
N SER A 48 41.55 -31.29 -18.15
CA SER A 48 41.73 -30.50 -19.38
C SER A 48 41.65 -29.00 -19.06
N PRO A 49 42.42 -28.13 -19.73
CA PRO A 49 42.32 -26.70 -19.52
C PRO A 49 40.99 -26.17 -20.05
N THR A 50 40.14 -25.69 -19.14
CA THR A 50 38.93 -24.92 -19.47
C THR A 50 39.36 -23.58 -20.05
N ALA A 51 38.93 -23.29 -21.28
CA ALA A 51 39.06 -21.96 -21.86
C ALA A 51 38.17 -21.00 -21.06
N THR A 52 38.75 -19.91 -20.56
CA THR A 52 38.02 -18.79 -19.97
C THR A 52 37.16 -18.15 -21.05
N GLU A 53 35.84 -18.32 -20.98
CA GLU A 53 34.93 -17.46 -21.72
C GLU A 53 35.00 -16.06 -21.10
N THR A 54 35.42 -15.09 -21.91
CA THR A 54 35.35 -13.67 -21.58
C THR A 54 33.88 -13.29 -21.47
N GLU A 55 33.38 -13.05 -20.25
CA GLU A 55 32.06 -12.48 -20.05
C GLU A 55 31.95 -11.15 -20.79
N THR A 56 31.02 -11.09 -21.73
CA THR A 56 30.65 -9.85 -22.41
C THR A 56 29.88 -9.01 -21.38
N PRO A 57 30.24 -7.72 -21.16
CA PRO A 57 29.51 -6.90 -20.20
C PRO A 57 28.03 -6.85 -20.57
N SER A 58 27.16 -7.16 -19.61
CA SER A 58 25.72 -6.99 -19.75
C SER A 58 25.43 -5.56 -20.22
N PRO A 59 24.49 -5.35 -21.15
CA PRO A 59 24.12 -4.01 -21.60
C PRO A 59 23.67 -3.21 -20.38
N THR A 60 24.40 -2.13 -20.10
CA THR A 60 24.01 -1.09 -19.15
C THR A 60 22.57 -0.70 -19.44
N ALA A 61 21.68 -0.82 -18.46
CA ALA A 61 20.28 -0.43 -18.59
C ALA A 61 20.21 1.03 -19.05
N THR A 62 19.75 1.24 -20.28
CA THR A 62 19.56 2.58 -20.84
C THR A 62 18.32 3.17 -20.17
N LEU A 63 18.51 4.13 -19.25
CA LEU A 63 17.41 4.93 -18.72
C LEU A 63 16.74 5.66 -19.90
N THR A 64 15.42 5.54 -20.01
CA THR A 64 14.62 6.35 -20.94
C THR A 64 14.84 7.83 -20.63
N PRO A 65 15.00 8.72 -21.63
CA PRO A 65 15.15 10.15 -21.36
C PRO A 65 13.99 10.67 -20.52
N THR A 66 14.32 11.28 -19.39
CA THR A 66 13.38 11.81 -18.41
C THR A 66 12.53 12.91 -19.04
N PRO A 67 11.20 12.78 -19.09
CA PRO A 67 10.32 13.84 -19.56
C PRO A 67 10.46 15.08 -18.66
N ALA A 68 10.16 16.26 -19.21
CA ALA A 68 10.07 17.47 -18.39
C ALA A 68 9.01 17.27 -17.30
N PRO A 69 9.28 17.71 -16.05
CA PRO A 69 8.33 17.52 -14.96
C PRO A 69 7.00 18.23 -15.29
N HIS A 70 5.91 17.55 -14.97
CA HIS A 70 4.56 18.12 -15.05
C HIS A 70 4.21 18.88 -13.77
N ALA A 71 4.68 18.42 -12.62
CA ALA A 71 4.44 18.99 -11.29
C ALA A 71 5.76 19.14 -10.52
N THR A 72 5.80 20.05 -9.54
CA THR A 72 6.94 20.17 -8.60
C THR A 72 6.68 19.43 -7.30
N ARG A 73 5.42 19.08 -7.01
CA ARG A 73 4.98 18.36 -5.82
C ARG A 73 3.96 17.27 -6.14
N VAL A 74 3.94 16.23 -5.31
CA VAL A 74 2.93 15.18 -5.33
C VAL A 74 2.32 15.00 -3.94
N LEU A 75 1.00 15.06 -3.86
CA LEU A 75 0.20 14.62 -2.71
C LEU A 75 -0.51 13.31 -3.09
N ILE A 76 -0.26 12.23 -2.36
CA ILE A 76 -1.03 10.99 -2.46
C ILE A 76 -1.87 10.85 -1.19
N LEU A 77 -3.18 10.82 -1.35
CA LEU A 77 -4.13 10.53 -0.28
C LEU A 77 -4.70 9.12 -0.47
N SER A 78 -4.41 8.22 0.47
CA SER A 78 -5.04 6.91 0.56
C SER A 78 -6.17 6.94 1.60
N ILE A 79 -7.39 6.61 1.18
CA ILE A 79 -8.55 6.43 2.05
C ILE A 79 -8.76 4.92 2.23
N ASP A 80 -8.29 4.39 3.35
CA ASP A 80 -8.19 2.96 3.63
C ASP A 80 -9.57 2.29 3.59
N GLY A 81 -9.69 1.20 2.83
CA GLY A 81 -10.95 0.45 2.70
C GLY A 81 -12.06 1.15 1.88
N LEU A 82 -11.78 2.25 1.19
CA LEU A 82 -12.79 2.97 0.39
C LEU A 82 -13.15 2.22 -0.90
N ARG A 83 -14.36 1.66 -0.93
CA ARG A 83 -14.95 1.14 -2.17
C ARG A 83 -15.46 2.26 -3.08
N PRO A 84 -15.38 2.12 -4.42
CA PRO A 84 -15.90 3.11 -5.35
C PRO A 84 -17.41 3.35 -5.23
N ASP A 85 -18.21 2.30 -4.95
CA ASP A 85 -19.66 2.42 -4.81
C ASP A 85 -20.08 3.16 -3.53
N ALA A 86 -19.23 3.18 -2.51
CA ALA A 86 -19.45 3.96 -1.29
C ALA A 86 -19.47 5.48 -1.56
N ILE A 87 -18.76 5.98 -2.59
CA ILE A 87 -18.72 7.41 -2.95
C ILE A 87 -20.12 7.94 -3.29
N ALA A 88 -20.95 7.12 -3.94
CA ALA A 88 -22.33 7.48 -4.27
C ALA A 88 -23.28 7.34 -3.08
N LEU A 89 -23.02 6.38 -2.18
CA LEU A 89 -23.85 6.10 -1.00
C LEU A 89 -23.57 7.06 0.17
N ALA A 90 -22.34 7.56 0.27
CA ALA A 90 -21.89 8.59 1.19
C ALA A 90 -21.36 9.76 0.36
N PRO A 91 -22.23 10.68 -0.10
CA PRO A 91 -21.81 11.76 -0.99
C PRO A 91 -20.56 12.49 -0.46
N MET A 92 -19.51 12.47 -1.28
CA MET A 92 -18.19 13.05 -1.02
C MET A 92 -18.04 14.34 -1.86
N PRO A 93 -18.67 15.47 -1.47
CA PRO A 93 -18.71 16.67 -2.32
C PRO A 93 -17.33 17.24 -2.69
N ASN A 94 -16.33 17.14 -1.80
CA ASN A 94 -14.99 17.65 -2.11
C ASN A 94 -14.31 16.77 -3.17
N LEU A 95 -14.38 15.44 -3.01
CA LEU A 95 -13.89 14.48 -4.01
C LEU A 95 -14.64 14.62 -5.34
N LEU A 96 -15.97 14.73 -5.31
CA LEU A 96 -16.79 14.89 -6.52
C LEU A 96 -16.50 16.21 -7.23
N SER A 97 -16.20 17.28 -6.49
CA SER A 97 -15.75 18.55 -7.07
C SER A 97 -14.36 18.41 -7.68
N LEU A 98 -13.43 17.75 -6.99
CA LEU A 98 -12.08 17.47 -7.51
C LEU A 98 -12.15 16.68 -8.83
N MET A 99 -13.02 15.67 -8.90
CA MET A 99 -13.19 14.80 -10.07
C MET A 99 -13.61 15.55 -11.34
N GLN A 100 -14.25 16.72 -11.24
CA GLN A 100 -14.67 17.51 -12.41
C GLN A 100 -13.48 17.96 -13.27
N ASN A 101 -12.31 18.15 -12.66
CA ASN A 101 -11.07 18.56 -13.32
C ASN A 101 -9.97 17.50 -13.15
N SER A 102 -10.36 16.22 -13.14
CA SER A 102 -9.45 15.10 -12.91
C SER A 102 -9.46 14.09 -14.05
N ALA A 103 -8.38 13.34 -14.17
CA ALA A 103 -8.39 12.05 -14.84
C ALA A 103 -8.70 10.98 -13.79
N TYR A 104 -9.70 10.13 -14.00
CA TYR A 104 -10.10 9.15 -12.98
C TYR A 104 -10.67 7.84 -13.54
N THR A 105 -10.59 6.79 -12.72
CA THR A 105 -11.38 5.56 -12.87
C THR A 105 -11.92 5.13 -11.51
N LEU A 106 -13.13 4.60 -11.51
CA LEU A 106 -13.74 3.96 -10.34
C LEU A 106 -13.62 2.43 -10.41
N ASN A 107 -12.76 1.92 -11.31
CA ASN A 107 -12.55 0.50 -11.55
C ASN A 107 -11.05 0.12 -11.48
N ALA A 108 -10.22 0.93 -10.80
CA ALA A 108 -8.83 0.54 -10.58
C ALA A 108 -8.76 -0.73 -9.72
N GLN A 109 -7.68 -1.49 -9.85
CA GLN A 109 -7.51 -2.77 -9.16
C GLN A 109 -6.34 -2.71 -8.18
N THR A 110 -6.54 -3.24 -6.98
CA THR A 110 -5.45 -3.48 -6.03
C THR A 110 -4.73 -4.81 -6.30
N VAL A 111 -3.82 -5.20 -5.42
CA VAL A 111 -3.06 -6.46 -5.46
C VAL A 111 -3.69 -7.54 -4.59
N ARG A 112 -3.22 -8.78 -4.74
CA ARG A 112 -3.60 -9.91 -3.89
C ARG A 112 -2.45 -10.28 -2.94
N PRO A 113 -2.75 -10.55 -1.66
CA PRO A 113 -4.02 -10.31 -0.98
C PRO A 113 -4.29 -8.80 -0.81
N SER A 114 -5.57 -8.41 -0.88
CA SER A 114 -6.06 -7.03 -0.79
C SER A 114 -6.10 -6.55 0.66
N VAL A 115 -4.92 -6.45 1.28
CA VAL A 115 -4.76 -6.08 2.70
C VAL A 115 -3.82 -4.90 2.86
N THR A 116 -4.09 -4.07 3.86
CA THR A 116 -3.52 -2.74 4.01
C THR A 116 -2.02 -2.62 3.72
N LEU A 117 -1.16 -3.32 4.46
CA LEU A 117 0.29 -3.12 4.33
C LEU A 117 0.82 -3.62 2.98
N ILE A 118 0.27 -4.73 2.48
CA ILE A 118 0.68 -5.33 1.21
C ILE A 118 0.28 -4.42 0.05
N SER A 119 -0.97 -3.97 0.04
CA SER A 119 -1.48 -3.06 -0.99
C SER A 119 -0.79 -1.71 -1.00
N HIS A 120 -0.51 -1.12 0.17
CA HIS A 120 0.23 0.14 0.25
C HIS A 120 1.71 -0.02 -0.12
N ALA A 121 2.34 -1.15 0.22
CA ALA A 121 3.69 -1.44 -0.27
C ALA A 121 3.70 -1.49 -1.80
N SER A 122 2.76 -2.20 -2.45
CA SER A 122 2.66 -2.19 -3.91
C SER A 122 2.39 -0.79 -4.49
N MET A 123 1.52 -0.01 -3.83
CA MET A 123 1.17 1.36 -4.24
C MET A 123 2.38 2.29 -4.32
N LEU A 124 3.25 2.24 -3.31
CA LEU A 124 4.35 3.20 -3.13
C LEU A 124 5.70 2.69 -3.66
N THR A 125 5.88 1.37 -3.77
CA THR A 125 7.06 0.76 -4.41
C THR A 125 6.88 0.62 -5.92
N GLY A 126 5.66 0.65 -6.45
CA GLY A 126 5.41 0.32 -7.85
C GLY A 126 5.64 -1.16 -8.19
N LEU A 127 5.81 -2.03 -7.20
CA LEU A 127 6.11 -3.45 -7.36
C LEU A 127 4.92 -4.33 -6.96
N CYS A 128 4.86 -5.53 -7.52
CA CYS A 128 3.96 -6.56 -7.03
C CYS A 128 4.44 -7.18 -5.70
N PRO A 129 3.56 -7.82 -4.91
CA PRO A 129 3.93 -8.49 -3.66
C PRO A 129 5.05 -9.51 -3.78
N SER A 130 5.11 -10.22 -4.90
CA SER A 130 6.19 -11.16 -5.26
C SER A 130 7.58 -10.52 -5.33
N LYS A 131 7.68 -9.21 -5.53
CA LYS A 131 8.95 -8.48 -5.60
C LYS A 131 9.25 -7.69 -4.34
N HIS A 132 8.28 -6.93 -3.81
CA HIS A 132 8.52 -6.11 -2.61
C HIS A 132 8.54 -6.95 -1.32
N GLY A 133 8.10 -8.21 -1.35
CA GLY A 133 8.33 -9.18 -0.28
C GLY A 133 7.54 -8.98 1.01
N ILE A 134 6.60 -8.02 1.03
CA ILE A 134 5.72 -7.81 2.18
C ILE A 134 4.55 -8.79 2.09
N TYR A 135 4.48 -9.71 3.06
CA TYR A 135 3.44 -10.73 3.17
C TYR A 135 2.75 -10.75 4.55
N TRP A 136 2.96 -9.70 5.34
CA TRP A 136 2.37 -9.53 6.67
C TRP A 136 1.54 -8.24 6.71
N ASN A 137 0.68 -8.12 7.73
CA ASN A 137 -0.22 -6.97 7.88
C ASN A 137 -0.27 -6.40 9.31
N ASP A 138 0.62 -6.84 10.18
CA ASP A 138 0.86 -6.29 11.51
C ASP A 138 2.15 -5.46 11.52
N TYR A 139 2.36 -4.61 12.51
CA TYR A 139 3.66 -3.95 12.68
C TYR A 139 4.67 -4.93 13.28
N LEU A 140 5.61 -5.40 12.45
CA LEU A 140 6.61 -6.40 12.79
C LEU A 140 8.02 -5.89 12.44
N PRO A 141 8.61 -4.97 13.23
CA PRO A 141 9.83 -4.25 12.86
C PRO A 141 11.04 -5.15 12.57
N LEU A 142 11.07 -6.37 13.13
CA LEU A 142 12.13 -7.35 12.85
C LEU A 142 12.12 -7.90 11.42
N LEU A 143 11.01 -7.75 10.68
CA LEU A 143 10.90 -8.17 9.28
C LEU A 143 11.41 -7.11 8.30
N GLY A 144 11.76 -5.92 8.76
CA GLY A 144 12.33 -4.86 7.92
C GLY A 144 11.27 -4.09 7.11
N TYR A 145 11.68 -3.66 5.92
CA TYR A 145 10.92 -2.79 5.01
C TYR A 145 10.61 -3.51 3.70
N ALA A 146 9.83 -2.88 2.82
CA ALA A 146 9.58 -3.43 1.50
C ALA A 146 10.88 -3.47 0.68
N ASN A 147 11.06 -4.52 -0.12
CA ASN A 147 12.22 -4.62 -1.01
C ASN A 147 12.03 -3.78 -2.28
N GLY A 148 13.16 -3.36 -2.87
CA GLY A 148 13.20 -2.62 -4.14
C GLY A 148 13.08 -1.11 -3.94
N THR A 149 13.34 -0.35 -5.00
CA THR A 149 13.29 1.12 -4.96
C THR A 149 11.85 1.58 -4.84
N ASP A 150 11.55 2.44 -3.87
CA ASP A 150 10.23 3.06 -3.74
C ASP A 150 10.19 4.55 -4.19
N LEU A 151 8.99 5.13 -4.23
CA LEU A 151 8.81 6.54 -4.62
C LEU A 151 9.58 7.51 -3.69
N PHE A 152 9.67 7.19 -2.40
CA PHE A 152 10.36 7.99 -1.39
C PHE A 152 11.87 7.95 -1.62
N ASP A 153 12.44 6.78 -1.95
CA ASP A 153 13.85 6.66 -2.34
C ASP A 153 14.19 7.57 -3.53
N LEU A 154 13.36 7.52 -4.58
CA LEU A 154 13.57 8.31 -5.80
C LEU A 154 13.49 9.81 -5.52
N ALA A 155 12.47 10.23 -4.78
CA ALA A 155 12.26 11.64 -4.45
C ALA A 155 13.37 12.16 -3.53
N HIS A 156 13.70 11.44 -2.47
CA HIS A 156 14.75 11.83 -1.53
C HIS A 156 16.13 11.88 -2.22
N ALA A 157 16.47 10.90 -3.06
CA ALA A 157 17.70 10.91 -3.85
C ALA A 157 17.78 12.06 -4.85
N ALA A 158 16.64 12.56 -5.33
CA ALA A 158 16.54 13.76 -6.17
C ALA A 158 16.58 15.08 -5.37
N GLY A 159 16.72 15.02 -4.04
CA GLY A 159 16.76 16.19 -3.15
C GLY A 159 15.38 16.79 -2.84
N LEU A 160 14.30 16.05 -3.11
CA LEU A 160 12.95 16.44 -2.75
C LEU A 160 12.65 16.04 -1.30
N GLN A 161 11.98 16.91 -0.55
CA GLN A 161 11.53 16.57 0.80
C GLN A 161 10.43 15.50 0.73
N THR A 162 10.57 14.45 1.53
CA THR A 162 9.62 13.33 1.58
C THR A 162 8.91 13.24 2.93
N VAL A 163 7.58 13.23 2.89
CA VAL A 163 6.73 13.27 4.09
C VAL A 163 5.68 12.17 4.03
N MET A 164 5.58 11.42 5.13
CA MET A 164 4.61 10.33 5.28
C MET A 164 3.83 10.52 6.59
N VAL A 165 2.52 10.77 6.48
CA VAL A 165 1.61 10.93 7.62
C VAL A 165 0.55 9.82 7.58
N VAL A 166 0.56 8.96 8.58
CA VAL A 166 -0.21 7.72 8.55
C VAL A 166 -1.06 7.47 9.78
N GLY A 167 -2.20 6.83 9.55
CA GLY A 167 -3.15 6.41 10.57
C GLY A 167 -2.92 4.99 11.13
N LYS A 168 -2.04 4.20 10.49
CA LYS A 168 -1.70 2.82 10.89
C LYS A 168 -0.17 2.68 10.99
N GLU A 169 0.35 2.33 12.17
CA GLU A 169 1.80 2.28 12.46
C GLU A 169 2.57 1.38 11.48
N LYS A 170 1.97 0.23 11.11
CA LYS A 170 2.56 -0.75 10.19
C LYS A 170 3.03 -0.18 8.86
N LEU A 171 2.44 0.92 8.38
CA LEU A 171 2.85 1.58 7.14
C LEU A 171 4.28 2.14 7.21
N ARG A 172 4.87 2.27 8.41
CA ARG A 172 6.30 2.54 8.60
C ARG A 172 7.20 1.53 7.89
N GLN A 173 6.73 0.30 7.66
CA GLN A 173 7.49 -0.77 7.01
C GLN A 173 7.44 -0.73 5.48
N ILE A 174 6.87 0.30 4.88
CA ILE A 174 6.90 0.45 3.42
C ILE A 174 8.26 0.97 2.95
N THR A 175 8.79 2.00 3.62
CA THR A 175 10.00 2.71 3.20
C THR A 175 10.99 2.87 4.35
N GLU A 176 12.28 2.80 4.08
CA GLU A 176 13.33 2.98 5.09
C GLU A 176 13.31 4.39 5.73
N PRO A 177 13.74 4.53 7.00
CA PRO A 177 13.84 5.84 7.67
C PRO A 177 14.78 6.81 6.98
N SER A 178 15.75 6.32 6.22
CA SER A 178 16.65 7.15 5.43
C SER A 178 15.97 7.88 4.27
N SER A 179 14.82 7.38 3.81
CA SER A 179 14.12 7.89 2.63
C SER A 179 12.88 8.70 2.99
N THR A 180 12.58 8.82 4.29
CA THR A 180 11.48 9.65 4.83
C THR A 180 12.04 10.77 5.69
N ASP A 181 12.11 12.00 5.15
CA ASP A 181 12.54 13.17 5.92
C ASP A 181 11.61 13.44 7.11
N THR A 182 10.32 13.15 6.94
CA THR A 182 9.33 13.21 8.02
C THR A 182 8.40 12.00 7.97
N PHE A 183 8.31 11.29 9.09
CA PHE A 183 7.32 10.23 9.31
C PHE A 183 6.52 10.53 10.57
N VAL A 184 5.19 10.57 10.43
CA VAL A 184 4.28 10.86 11.52
C VAL A 184 3.20 9.79 11.58
N TYR A 185 3.11 9.09 12.71
CA TYR A 185 2.01 8.17 13.00
C TYR A 185 1.02 8.82 13.97
N ILE A 186 -0.27 8.83 13.60
CA ILE A 186 -1.36 9.37 14.40
C ILE A 186 -2.45 8.31 14.48
N ASN A 187 -2.60 7.70 15.66
CA ASN A 187 -3.65 6.72 15.91
C ASN A 187 -5.00 7.39 16.21
N ASP A 188 -5.57 8.08 15.23
CA ASP A 188 -6.82 8.82 15.39
C ASP A 188 -7.58 8.91 14.06
N ARG A 189 -8.76 9.50 14.11
CA ARG A 189 -9.64 9.74 12.96
C ARG A 189 -9.04 10.71 11.95
N ASP A 190 -9.48 10.58 10.71
CA ASP A 190 -8.97 11.30 9.53
C ASP A 190 -8.88 12.82 9.74
N LEU A 191 -9.90 13.43 10.34
CA LEU A 191 -9.90 14.87 10.66
C LEU A 191 -8.79 15.28 11.64
N VAL A 192 -8.46 14.44 12.63
CA VAL A 192 -7.36 14.73 13.58
C VAL A 192 -6.01 14.56 12.91
N ILE A 193 -5.88 13.58 12.00
CA ILE A 193 -4.69 13.43 11.16
C ILE A 193 -4.49 14.70 10.33
N THR A 194 -5.54 15.16 9.66
CA THR A 194 -5.51 16.40 8.86
C THR A 194 -5.21 17.64 9.70
N ASP A 195 -5.88 17.83 10.84
CA ASP A 195 -5.63 18.98 11.72
C ASP A 195 -4.17 19.04 12.17
N ARG A 196 -3.57 17.88 12.49
CA ARG A 196 -2.18 17.81 12.92
C ARG A 196 -1.19 18.01 11.77
N LEU A 197 -1.50 17.53 10.57
CA LEU A 197 -0.73 17.82 9.37
C LEU A 197 -0.78 19.31 9.04
N ILE A 198 -1.95 19.95 9.10
CA ILE A 198 -2.11 21.38 8.82
C ILE A 198 -1.38 22.24 9.86
N ALA A 199 -1.39 21.84 11.13
CA ALA A 199 -0.72 22.58 12.20
C ALA A 199 0.80 22.70 12.01
N ASP A 200 1.42 21.76 11.31
CA ASP A 200 2.85 21.74 10.97
C ASP A 200 3.03 21.32 9.50
N PHE A 201 2.38 22.06 8.60
CA PHE A 201 2.33 21.71 7.19
C PHE A 201 3.70 21.88 6.53
N PRO A 202 4.24 20.84 5.85
CA PRO A 202 5.57 20.87 5.25
C PRO A 202 5.56 21.65 3.92
N GLU A 203 5.72 22.97 3.90
CA GLU A 203 5.58 23.80 2.68
C GLU A 203 6.48 23.39 1.49
N ASP A 204 7.65 22.81 1.79
CA ASP A 204 8.68 22.44 0.80
C ASP A 204 8.59 20.96 0.36
N PHE A 205 7.48 20.26 0.67
CA PHE A 205 7.32 18.86 0.30
C PHE A 205 7.42 18.65 -1.21
N GLY A 206 8.18 17.65 -1.64
CA GLY A 206 8.11 17.14 -3.01
C GLY A 206 7.20 15.91 -3.11
N VAL A 207 7.20 15.05 -2.08
CA VAL A 207 6.25 13.93 -1.93
C VAL A 207 5.62 13.99 -0.55
N LEU A 208 4.29 14.05 -0.51
CA LEU A 208 3.48 13.96 0.70
C LEU A 208 2.49 12.81 0.56
N PHE A 209 2.66 11.76 1.37
CA PHE A 209 1.69 10.69 1.50
C PHE A 209 0.86 10.88 2.76
N VAL A 210 -0.46 10.84 2.62
CA VAL A 210 -1.42 10.94 3.71
C VAL A 210 -2.33 9.72 3.69
N HIS A 211 -2.56 9.12 4.85
CA HIS A 211 -3.40 7.94 4.99
C HIS A 211 -4.51 8.13 6.03
N PHE A 212 -5.74 7.92 5.58
CA PHE A 212 -6.96 7.99 6.38
C PHE A 212 -7.43 6.58 6.77
N PRO A 213 -7.29 6.16 8.05
CA PRO A 213 -7.57 4.79 8.48
C PRO A 213 -9.05 4.51 8.77
N THR A 214 -9.84 5.56 8.99
CA THR A 214 -11.13 5.43 9.70
C THR A 214 -12.18 4.61 8.93
N PRO A 215 -12.31 4.75 7.59
CA PRO A 215 -13.30 3.97 6.84
C PRO A 215 -13.08 2.46 6.91
N ASP A 216 -11.83 1.99 6.89
CA ASP A 216 -11.50 0.58 7.12
C ASP A 216 -11.85 0.13 8.54
N TRP A 217 -11.46 0.90 9.57
CA TRP A 217 -11.81 0.57 10.96
C TRP A 217 -13.31 0.39 11.17
N MET A 218 -14.13 1.28 10.58
CA MET A 218 -15.59 1.15 10.66
C MET A 218 -16.13 0.04 9.76
N GLY A 219 -15.45 -0.29 8.67
CA GLY A 219 -15.73 -1.47 7.86
C GLY A 219 -15.58 -2.76 8.67
N HIS A 220 -14.51 -2.87 9.45
CA HIS A 220 -14.30 -4.01 10.35
C HIS A 220 -15.31 -4.08 11.50
N GLU A 221 -15.59 -2.95 12.16
CA GLU A 221 -16.46 -2.93 13.35
C GLU A 221 -17.95 -3.12 13.00
N TYR A 222 -18.43 -2.49 11.92
CA TYR A 222 -19.86 -2.40 11.61
C TYR A 222 -20.24 -3.02 10.26
N GLY A 223 -19.25 -3.30 9.43
CA GLY A 223 -19.41 -3.85 8.10
C GLY A 223 -19.24 -2.82 6.98
N TRP A 224 -18.73 -3.26 5.84
CA TRP A 224 -18.63 -2.43 4.64
C TRP A 224 -20.02 -2.00 4.16
N LEU A 225 -20.12 -0.72 3.79
CA LEU A 225 -21.35 -0.01 3.43
C LEU A 225 -22.39 0.11 4.56
N SER A 226 -22.02 -0.15 5.81
CA SER A 226 -22.83 0.19 6.99
C SER A 226 -23.03 1.70 7.12
N GLY A 227 -24.07 2.12 7.84
CA GLY A 227 -24.33 3.55 8.09
C GLY A 227 -23.17 4.24 8.81
N GLU A 228 -22.49 3.50 9.69
CA GLU A 228 -21.32 3.89 10.46
C GLU A 228 -20.11 4.11 9.56
N GLN A 229 -19.80 3.16 8.67
CA GLN A 229 -18.73 3.33 7.68
C GLN A 229 -19.02 4.50 6.74
N LEU A 230 -20.24 4.56 6.18
CA LEU A 230 -20.66 5.66 5.32
C LEU A 230 -20.59 7.02 6.02
N SER A 231 -20.80 7.06 7.35
CA SER A 231 -20.66 8.29 8.12
C SER A 231 -19.21 8.76 8.25
N VAL A 232 -18.23 7.86 8.37
CA VAL A 232 -16.82 8.26 8.44
C VAL A 232 -16.23 8.53 7.07
N ILE A 233 -16.74 7.90 6.00
CA ILE A 233 -16.38 8.27 4.61
C ILE A 233 -16.74 9.74 4.33
N ARG A 234 -17.88 10.23 4.81
CA ARG A 234 -18.21 11.66 4.72
C ARG A 234 -17.23 12.56 5.48
N ARG A 235 -16.68 12.10 6.61
CA ARG A 235 -15.65 12.84 7.37
C ARG A 235 -14.27 12.78 6.69
N ALA A 236 -13.95 11.67 6.02
CA ALA A 236 -12.77 11.57 5.18
C ALA A 236 -12.83 12.57 4.01
N ASP A 237 -14.00 12.77 3.41
CA ASP A 237 -14.20 13.82 2.40
C ASP A 237 -14.05 15.24 2.97
N GLU A 238 -14.55 15.51 4.18
CA GLU A 238 -14.32 16.77 4.88
C GLU A 238 -12.82 17.00 5.13
N ALA A 239 -12.11 15.96 5.58
CA ALA A 239 -10.66 15.99 5.78
C ALA A 239 -9.89 16.24 4.47
N LEU A 240 -10.32 15.64 3.35
CA LEU A 240 -9.80 15.96 2.01
C LEU A 240 -10.04 17.43 1.66
N GLY A 241 -11.25 17.95 1.88
CA GLY A 241 -11.58 19.37 1.64
C GLY A 241 -10.65 20.32 2.39
N ASN A 242 -10.34 20.02 3.66
CA ASN A 242 -9.41 20.80 4.47
C ASN A 242 -7.98 20.77 3.91
N LEU A 243 -7.49 19.61 3.44
CA LEU A 243 -6.17 19.51 2.80
C LEU A 243 -6.09 20.30 1.49
N LEU A 244 -7.15 20.24 0.67
CA LEU A 244 -7.23 21.02 -0.57
C LEU A 244 -7.22 22.52 -0.28
N ALA A 245 -8.02 22.96 0.70
CA ALA A 245 -8.06 24.35 1.13
C ALA A 245 -6.71 24.84 1.68
N GLU A 246 -5.96 23.97 2.37
CA GLU A 246 -4.62 24.30 2.85
C GLU A 246 -3.62 24.51 1.69
N LEU A 247 -3.66 23.64 0.67
CA LEU A 247 -2.86 23.82 -0.54
C LEU A 247 -3.22 25.14 -1.26
N ASP A 248 -4.50 25.48 -1.34
CA ASP A 248 -4.97 26.74 -1.95
C ASP A 248 -4.48 27.95 -1.15
N ALA A 249 -4.63 27.93 0.19
CA ALA A 249 -4.21 29.01 1.08
C ALA A 249 -2.71 29.31 1.00
N ARG A 250 -1.88 28.28 0.73
CA ARG A 250 -0.43 28.41 0.58
C ARG A 250 0.02 28.64 -0.86
N GLY A 251 -0.91 28.67 -1.83
CA GLY A 251 -0.59 28.82 -3.25
C GLY A 251 0.13 27.61 -3.85
N LEU A 252 0.00 26.43 -3.24
CA LEU A 252 0.68 25.19 -3.66
C LEU A 252 -0.17 24.34 -4.61
N ARG A 253 -1.48 24.66 -4.73
CA ARG A 253 -2.44 23.84 -5.49
C ARG A 253 -2.09 23.66 -6.96
N ASP A 254 -1.65 24.72 -7.62
CA ASP A 254 -1.32 24.75 -9.05
C ASP A 254 0.03 24.10 -9.37
N GLU A 255 0.79 23.71 -8.36
CA GLU A 255 2.10 23.05 -8.48
C GLU A 255 2.06 21.58 -8.03
N THR A 256 0.94 21.15 -7.45
CA THR A 256 0.79 19.84 -6.82
C THR A 256 -0.07 18.92 -7.67
N LEU A 257 0.50 17.79 -8.09
CA LEU A 257 -0.30 16.65 -8.52
C LEU A 257 -0.91 15.99 -7.29
N ILE A 258 -2.23 15.86 -7.28
CA ILE A 258 -3.00 15.20 -6.22
C ILE A 258 -3.51 13.87 -6.76
N ILE A 259 -3.20 12.79 -6.08
CA ILE A 259 -3.77 11.46 -6.32
C ILE A 259 -4.60 11.07 -5.10
N VAL A 260 -5.89 10.77 -5.31
CA VAL A 260 -6.77 10.20 -4.27
C VAL A 260 -7.12 8.78 -4.67
N THR A 261 -6.86 7.82 -3.78
CA THR A 261 -7.09 6.40 -4.03
C THR A 261 -7.47 5.66 -2.75
N ALA A 262 -7.72 4.36 -2.86
CA ALA A 262 -7.74 3.42 -1.75
C ALA A 262 -6.69 2.32 -1.96
N ASP A 263 -6.39 1.58 -0.91
CA ASP A 263 -5.56 0.37 -0.95
C ASP A 263 -6.38 -0.89 -1.21
N HIS A 264 -7.59 -0.99 -0.68
CA HIS A 264 -8.55 -2.06 -0.94
C HIS A 264 -9.99 -1.59 -0.69
N GLY A 265 -10.95 -2.44 -1.03
CA GLY A 265 -12.34 -2.35 -0.56
C GLY A 265 -12.62 -3.35 0.56
N GLY A 266 -13.81 -3.95 0.59
CA GLY A 266 -14.16 -4.96 1.58
C GLY A 266 -15.61 -5.46 1.49
N HIS A 267 -15.90 -6.55 2.18
CA HIS A 267 -17.20 -7.20 2.23
C HIS A 267 -17.51 -7.69 3.65
N ASP A 268 -18.79 -7.71 4.01
CA ASP A 268 -19.21 -7.98 5.39
C ASP A 268 -18.34 -7.16 6.36
N THR A 269 -17.58 -7.79 7.26
CA THR A 269 -16.67 -7.13 8.23
C THR A 269 -15.18 -7.42 7.95
N THR A 270 -14.85 -7.84 6.73
CA THR A 270 -13.50 -8.28 6.36
C THR A 270 -13.10 -7.85 4.95
N HIS A 271 -11.83 -8.02 4.63
CA HIS A 271 -11.25 -7.83 3.30
C HIS A 271 -10.09 -8.82 3.11
N GLY A 272 -9.35 -8.73 2.00
CA GLY A 272 -8.20 -9.58 1.68
C GLY A 272 -8.50 -10.72 0.72
N SER A 273 -9.73 -10.82 0.22
CA SER A 273 -10.14 -11.83 -0.75
C SER A 273 -9.96 -11.37 -2.20
N SER A 274 -10.26 -12.25 -3.14
CA SER A 274 -10.32 -11.93 -4.57
C SER A 274 -11.69 -11.40 -5.02
N LEU A 275 -12.60 -11.12 -4.09
CA LEU A 275 -13.92 -10.59 -4.42
C LEU A 275 -13.78 -9.19 -5.05
N PRO A 276 -14.61 -8.85 -6.05
CA PRO A 276 -14.60 -7.52 -6.66
C PRO A 276 -14.73 -6.38 -5.64
N GLU A 277 -15.49 -6.61 -4.56
CA GLU A 277 -15.69 -5.70 -3.44
C GLU A 277 -14.40 -5.36 -2.69
N ASP A 278 -13.43 -6.28 -2.65
CA ASP A 278 -12.15 -6.08 -1.99
C ASP A 278 -11.11 -5.51 -2.96
N MET A 279 -11.21 -5.91 -4.23
CA MET A 279 -10.18 -5.66 -5.23
C MET A 279 -10.34 -4.31 -5.95
N THR A 280 -11.57 -3.81 -6.08
CA THR A 280 -11.86 -2.62 -6.86
C THR A 280 -11.75 -1.36 -6.00
N ILE A 281 -10.90 -0.42 -6.43
CA ILE A 281 -10.58 0.82 -5.72
C ILE A 281 -10.84 2.04 -6.63
N PRO A 282 -11.16 3.21 -6.06
CA PRO A 282 -11.17 4.45 -6.81
C PRO A 282 -9.72 4.90 -7.09
N TRP A 283 -9.47 5.52 -8.24
CA TRP A 283 -8.21 6.19 -8.54
C TRP A 283 -8.49 7.49 -9.28
N ILE A 284 -8.11 8.62 -8.66
CA ILE A 284 -8.38 9.97 -9.15
C ILE A 284 -7.07 10.75 -9.14
N ALA A 285 -6.69 11.36 -10.28
CA ALA A 285 -5.55 12.26 -10.38
C ALA A 285 -6.00 13.66 -10.83
N SER A 286 -5.52 14.70 -10.16
CA SER A 286 -5.85 16.11 -10.43
C SER A 286 -4.62 17.00 -10.24
N GLY A 287 -4.42 17.97 -11.13
CA GLY A 287 -3.34 18.94 -11.01
C GLY A 287 -2.56 19.12 -12.32
N PRO A 288 -1.32 19.61 -12.24
CA PRO A 288 -0.53 19.95 -13.42
C PRO A 288 -0.36 18.79 -14.41
N GLY A 289 -0.56 19.10 -15.70
CA GLY A 289 -0.44 18.14 -16.80
C GLY A 289 -1.66 17.20 -16.98
N ILE A 290 -2.52 17.05 -15.97
CA ILE A 290 -3.69 16.18 -16.05
C ILE A 290 -4.72 16.70 -17.05
N GLN A 291 -5.25 15.81 -17.89
CA GLN A 291 -6.35 16.07 -18.80
C GLN A 291 -7.65 15.54 -18.19
N PRO A 292 -8.68 16.39 -17.94
CA PRO A 292 -9.93 15.94 -17.35
C PRO A 292 -10.65 14.90 -18.21
N LYS A 293 -10.79 13.67 -17.71
CA LYS A 293 -11.48 12.56 -18.40
C LYS A 293 -11.75 11.38 -17.49
N VAL A 294 -12.71 10.55 -17.90
CA VAL A 294 -12.79 9.16 -17.42
C VAL A 294 -11.71 8.36 -18.15
N LEU A 295 -10.87 7.66 -17.40
CA LEU A 295 -9.82 6.79 -17.91
C LEU A 295 -10.44 5.52 -18.49
N THR A 296 -9.91 5.09 -19.63
CA THR A 296 -10.32 3.85 -20.31
C THR A 296 -9.28 2.75 -20.18
N THR A 297 -8.03 3.13 -19.92
CA THR A 297 -6.92 2.24 -19.60
C THR A 297 -7.14 1.62 -18.23
N ARG A 298 -6.78 0.35 -18.09
CA ARG A 298 -6.78 -0.32 -16.80
C ARG A 298 -5.69 0.32 -15.92
N VAL A 299 -6.06 0.64 -14.68
CA VAL A 299 -5.17 1.19 -13.65
C VAL A 299 -5.07 0.19 -12.52
N HIS A 300 -3.86 -0.10 -12.06
CA HIS A 300 -3.60 -0.89 -10.87
C HIS A 300 -2.93 -0.03 -9.79
N THR A 301 -3.01 -0.45 -8.53
CA THR A 301 -2.48 0.34 -7.39
C THR A 301 -1.00 0.70 -7.54
N MET A 302 -0.17 -0.20 -8.08
CA MET A 302 1.26 0.04 -8.35
C MET A 302 1.53 1.10 -9.42
N ASP A 303 0.54 1.47 -10.24
CA ASP A 303 0.67 2.59 -11.18
C ASP A 303 0.75 3.95 -10.47
N THR A 304 0.38 4.01 -9.19
CA THR A 304 0.39 5.24 -8.38
C THR A 304 1.80 5.80 -8.21
N ALA A 305 2.76 5.00 -7.73
CA ALA A 305 4.15 5.41 -7.63
C ALA A 305 4.73 5.79 -9.01
N ALA A 306 4.45 4.99 -10.04
CA ALA A 306 4.89 5.24 -11.41
C ALA A 306 4.38 6.59 -11.95
N THR A 307 3.11 6.89 -11.72
CA THR A 307 2.47 8.15 -12.11
C THR A 307 3.05 9.34 -11.35
N ALA A 308 3.25 9.21 -10.04
CA ALA A 308 3.86 10.24 -9.20
C ALA A 308 5.30 10.56 -9.64
N ALA A 309 6.12 9.54 -9.81
CA ALA A 309 7.51 9.69 -10.27
C ALA A 309 7.56 10.34 -11.66
N PHE A 310 6.70 9.91 -12.59
CA PHE A 310 6.60 10.50 -13.92
C PHE A 310 6.24 11.99 -13.86
N ALA A 311 5.26 12.37 -13.03
CA ALA A 311 4.84 13.76 -12.89
C ALA A 311 5.94 14.67 -12.32
N LEU A 312 6.75 14.14 -11.41
CA LEU A 312 7.91 14.83 -10.83
C LEU A 312 9.13 14.86 -11.77
N GLY A 313 9.07 14.21 -12.94
CA GLY A 313 10.23 14.06 -13.80
C GLY A 313 11.32 13.21 -13.15
N LEU A 314 10.95 12.20 -12.35
CA LEU A 314 11.86 11.21 -11.78
C LEU A 314 12.01 10.01 -12.73
N PRO A 315 13.16 9.31 -12.72
CA PRO A 315 13.31 8.09 -13.49
C PRO A 315 12.34 7.02 -12.99
N ILE A 316 11.77 6.23 -13.91
CA ILE A 316 10.96 5.05 -13.56
C ILE A 316 11.90 3.83 -13.53
N PRO A 317 12.13 3.20 -12.37
CA PRO A 317 12.97 2.01 -12.28
C PRO A 317 12.46 0.88 -13.18
N SER A 318 13.37 0.18 -13.84
CA SER A 318 13.01 -0.95 -14.71
C SER A 318 12.43 -2.14 -13.94
N GLU A 319 12.64 -2.20 -12.63
CA GLU A 319 12.10 -3.23 -11.76
C GLU A 319 10.60 -3.05 -11.47
N TRP A 320 10.07 -1.82 -11.59
CA TRP A 320 8.67 -1.49 -11.32
C TRP A 320 7.72 -2.22 -12.27
N ASP A 321 6.70 -2.85 -11.69
CA ASP A 321 5.56 -3.42 -12.41
C ASP A 321 4.55 -2.35 -12.81
N GLY A 322 4.46 -1.29 -11.99
CA GLY A 322 3.67 -0.11 -12.24
C GLY A 322 4.08 0.61 -13.52
N VAL A 323 3.10 1.20 -14.18
CA VAL A 323 3.29 2.02 -15.38
C VAL A 323 2.66 3.38 -15.12
N PRO A 324 3.31 4.50 -15.48
CA PRO A 324 2.65 5.79 -15.39
C PRO A 324 1.33 5.75 -16.16
N VAL A 325 0.26 6.29 -15.59
CA VAL A 325 -1.05 6.36 -16.25
C VAL A 325 -0.99 7.46 -17.33
N TYR A 326 -0.31 7.18 -18.44
CA TYR A 326 -0.05 8.15 -19.53
C TYR A 326 -1.33 8.79 -20.08
N GLU A 327 -2.42 8.02 -20.13
CA GLU A 327 -3.74 8.52 -20.55
C GLU A 327 -4.20 9.71 -19.70
N ALA A 328 -3.86 9.75 -18.41
CA ALA A 328 -4.20 10.85 -17.50
C ALA A 328 -3.54 12.18 -17.91
N PHE A 329 -2.39 12.12 -18.58
CA PHE A 329 -1.67 13.28 -19.11
C PHE A 329 -1.99 13.57 -20.59
N GLY A 330 -2.96 12.86 -21.17
CA GLY A 330 -3.28 12.97 -22.61
C GLY A 330 -2.20 12.40 -23.53
N LEU A 331 -1.32 11.54 -23.00
CA LEU A 331 -0.22 10.93 -23.74
C LEU A 331 -0.64 9.57 -24.31
N PRO A 332 0.03 9.10 -25.39
CA PRO A 332 -0.19 7.77 -25.93
C PRO A 332 0.08 6.67 -24.89
N VAL A 333 -0.78 5.66 -24.85
CA VAL A 333 -0.61 4.50 -23.97
C VAL A 333 0.21 3.46 -24.70
N GLU A 334 1.53 3.48 -24.49
CA GLU A 334 2.46 2.52 -25.11
C GLU A 334 2.56 1.20 -24.32
N ARG A 335 2.35 1.26 -23.00
CA ARG A 335 2.40 0.15 -22.07
C ARG A 335 1.30 0.30 -21.02
N VAL A 336 0.79 -0.82 -20.54
CA VAL A 336 -0.09 -0.91 -19.36
C VAL A 336 0.52 -1.89 -18.37
N SER A 337 0.28 -1.69 -17.08
CA SER A 337 0.67 -2.67 -16.05
C SER A 337 -0.15 -3.95 -16.20
N ALA A 338 0.47 -5.07 -15.81
CA ALA A 338 -0.21 -6.34 -15.70
C ALA A 338 -0.77 -6.52 -14.28
N GLU A 339 -1.78 -7.38 -14.11
CA GLU A 339 -2.20 -7.80 -12.78
C GLU A 339 -1.03 -8.52 -12.08
N CYS A 340 -0.87 -8.32 -10.78
CA CYS A 340 0.09 -9.07 -9.99
C CYS A 340 -0.36 -10.54 -9.88
N GLU A 341 0.57 -11.45 -10.22
CA GLU A 341 0.45 -12.89 -10.00
C GLU A 341 0.68 -13.27 -8.54
#